data_AF-A0A8T0UIZ2-F1
#
_entry.id   AF-A0A8T0UIZ2-F1
#
_cell.length_a   1.000
_cell.length_b   1.000
_cell.length_c   1.000
_cell.angle_alpha   90.00
_cell.angle_beta   90.00
_cell.angle_gamma   90.00
#
_symmetry.space_group_name_H-M   'P 1'
#
loop_
_entity.id
_entity.type
_entity.pdbx_description
1 polymer ?
#
loop_
_entity_poly.entity_id
_entity_poly.type
_entity_poly.pdbx_seq_one_letter_code
_entity_poly.pdbx_strand_id
1 'polypeptide(L)'
;MAATASLKSSLRLPSPISDFSGAAVSVSAQKSRRSWQPRGARVQVSAAADSKNILVMGGTRFIGVFLSRLLVKEGHQVTLFTRGKAPITQQLPGESDAEYAEFSSKIQHLKGDRMDFEFVKASLAAKGYDVVYDINGREAAEVEPIIDALPDLEQYIYCSSAGVYLKSDLLPHCEADAVDPKSRHKGKLETESLLTARGVNWTSIRPVYIYGPHNYNPVEEWFFHRLKAGRPIPIPGEPADLQHLRGQVRHLRRPRTGVREGWRVP
;
A
#
# COMPACT_ATOMS: atom_id res chain seq x y z
N MET A 1 24.77 -12.18 64.37
CA MET A 1 24.16 -12.40 63.04
C MET A 1 23.71 -13.87 63.00
N ALA A 2 22.63 -14.27 63.67
CA ALA A 2 21.19 -14.04 63.42
C ALA A 2 20.71 -14.69 62.11
N ALA A 3 19.72 -15.58 62.05
CA ALA A 3 19.01 -16.41 63.02
C ALA A 3 18.28 -17.49 62.19
N THR A 4 18.18 -18.72 62.68
CA THR A 4 17.26 -19.75 62.17
C THR A 4 16.18 -20.04 63.22
N ALA A 5 15.02 -20.45 62.70
CA ALA A 5 13.81 -20.98 63.36
C ALA A 5 12.74 -19.96 63.81
N SER A 6 11.52 -20.14 63.29
CA SER A 6 10.37 -20.48 64.15
C SER A 6 9.18 -21.01 63.34
N LEU A 7 8.60 -22.09 63.86
CA LEU A 7 7.36 -22.75 63.46
C LEU A 7 6.48 -22.78 64.72
N LYS A 8 5.17 -22.42 64.60
CA LYS A 8 4.00 -22.82 65.44
C LYS A 8 2.83 -21.84 65.17
N SER A 9 1.69 -22.30 64.62
CA SER A 9 0.47 -22.80 65.29
C SER A 9 -0.16 -21.77 66.25
N SER A 10 -1.46 -21.49 66.37
CA SER A 10 -2.72 -21.97 65.80
C SER A 10 -3.85 -21.27 66.59
N LEU A 11 -5.02 -21.02 65.98
CA LEU A 11 -6.38 -21.07 66.58
C LEU A 11 -6.84 -19.99 67.60
N ARG A 12 -7.81 -19.14 67.21
CA ARG A 12 -9.25 -19.15 67.63
C ARG A 12 -9.92 -17.76 67.52
N LEU A 13 -11.15 -17.78 67.01
CA LEU A 13 -12.17 -16.71 66.98
C LEU A 13 -12.68 -16.38 68.40
N PRO A 14 -13.32 -15.22 68.67
CA PRO A 14 -14.73 -14.99 68.29
C PRO A 14 -15.08 -13.57 67.81
N SER A 15 -16.10 -13.46 66.97
CA SER A 15 -16.82 -12.21 66.66
C SER A 15 -17.70 -11.77 67.84
N PRO A 16 -18.12 -10.49 67.90
CA PRO A 16 -19.53 -10.25 67.60
C PRO A 16 -19.81 -8.97 66.79
N ILE A 17 -21.04 -8.99 66.28
CA ILE A 17 -21.75 -8.10 65.37
C ILE A 17 -22.04 -6.72 65.99
N SER A 18 -21.97 -5.66 65.18
CA SER A 18 -22.90 -4.52 65.27
C SER A 18 -23.03 -3.83 63.91
N ASP A 19 -24.28 -3.72 63.46
CA ASP A 19 -24.76 -3.14 62.21
C ASP A 19 -24.41 -1.65 62.05
N PHE A 20 -24.01 -1.25 60.84
CA PHE A 20 -24.50 0.00 60.25
C PHE A 20 -24.36 -0.01 58.73
N SER A 21 -25.46 0.33 58.08
CA SER A 21 -25.73 0.24 56.66
C SER A 21 -24.83 1.18 55.85
N GLY A 22 -24.06 0.61 54.91
CA GLY A 22 -23.35 1.34 53.87
C GLY A 22 -23.47 0.56 52.57
N ALA A 23 -24.22 1.10 51.62
CA ALA A 23 -24.53 0.47 50.35
C ALA A 23 -23.27 -0.08 49.65
N ALA A 24 -23.22 -1.40 49.46
CA ALA A 24 -22.25 -2.03 48.60
C ALA A 24 -22.59 -1.69 47.14
N VAL A 25 -21.88 -0.71 46.57
CA VAL A 25 -21.87 -0.47 45.13
C VAL A 25 -21.11 -1.64 44.49
N SER A 26 -21.84 -2.61 43.97
CA SER A 26 -21.31 -3.63 43.08
C SER A 26 -20.92 -2.97 41.75
N VAL A 27 -19.64 -2.59 41.59
CA VAL A 27 -19.11 -2.20 40.28
C VAL A 27 -18.91 -3.48 39.45
N SER A 28 -19.96 -3.89 38.75
CA SER A 28 -19.83 -4.84 37.66
C SER A 28 -19.06 -4.14 36.53
N ALA A 29 -17.80 -4.49 36.35
CA ALA A 29 -17.05 -4.09 35.16
C ALA A 29 -17.65 -4.78 33.93
N GLN A 30 -18.69 -4.19 33.35
CA GLN A 30 -19.17 -4.53 32.02
C GLN A 30 -18.06 -4.20 31.02
N LYS A 31 -17.31 -5.22 30.60
CA LYS A 31 -16.55 -5.16 29.35
C LYS A 31 -17.56 -5.03 28.22
N SER A 32 -17.95 -3.79 27.91
CA SER A 32 -18.62 -3.46 26.66
C SER A 32 -17.65 -3.76 25.52
N ARG A 33 -17.71 -4.99 25.01
CA ARG A 33 -17.22 -5.31 23.66
C ARG A 33 -18.11 -4.51 22.70
N ARG A 34 -17.63 -3.32 22.29
CA ARG A 34 -18.16 -2.65 21.11
C ARG A 34 -18.02 -3.62 19.94
N SER A 35 -19.11 -4.29 19.60
CA SER A 35 -19.20 -5.10 18.39
C SER A 35 -19.09 -4.12 17.22
N TRP A 36 -17.92 -4.07 16.62
CA TRP A 36 -17.72 -3.36 15.36
C TRP A 36 -18.45 -4.17 14.29
N GLN A 37 -19.68 -3.77 13.99
CA GLN A 37 -20.34 -4.24 12.78
C GLN A 37 -19.66 -3.51 11.61
N PRO A 38 -19.08 -4.23 10.64
CA PRO A 38 -18.67 -3.56 9.42
C PRO A 38 -19.97 -3.01 8.82
N ARG A 39 -20.05 -1.69 8.66
CA ARG A 39 -20.98 -1.12 7.68
C ARG A 39 -20.45 -1.56 6.33
N GLY A 40 -20.82 -2.79 5.95
CA GLY A 40 -20.70 -3.27 4.60
C GLY A 40 -21.64 -2.44 3.75
N ALA A 41 -21.20 -1.25 3.34
CA ALA A 41 -21.52 -0.79 2.02
C ALA A 41 -20.92 -1.86 1.11
N ARG A 42 -21.76 -2.84 0.77
CA ARG A 42 -21.51 -3.74 -0.34
C ARG A 42 -21.50 -2.80 -1.53
N VAL A 43 -20.32 -2.32 -1.92
CA VAL A 43 -20.15 -1.64 -3.20
C VAL A 43 -20.47 -2.70 -4.23
N GLN A 44 -21.74 -2.75 -4.62
CA GLN A 44 -22.12 -3.42 -5.86
C GLN A 44 -21.48 -2.57 -6.94
N VAL A 45 -20.31 -3.00 -7.43
CA VAL A 45 -19.81 -2.55 -8.71
C VAL A 45 -20.79 -3.13 -9.73
N SER A 46 -21.82 -2.35 -10.05
CA SER A 46 -22.74 -2.69 -11.13
C SER A 46 -21.92 -2.80 -12.40
N ALA A 47 -21.84 -4.01 -12.95
CA ALA A 47 -21.21 -4.30 -14.23
C ALA A 47 -22.06 -3.72 -15.38
N ALA A 48 -21.97 -2.41 -15.51
CA ALA A 48 -22.18 -1.61 -16.70
C ALA A 48 -21.50 -0.26 -16.41
N ALA A 49 -20.21 -0.28 -16.08
CA ALA A 49 -19.44 0.95 -16.13
C ALA A 49 -19.42 1.35 -17.61
N ASP A 50 -19.99 2.52 -17.94
CA ASP A 50 -19.83 3.09 -19.26
C ASP A 50 -18.35 3.06 -19.64
N SER A 51 -18.03 2.67 -20.87
CA SER A 51 -16.64 2.59 -21.32
C SER A 51 -16.02 3.97 -21.21
N LYS A 52 -15.02 4.11 -20.32
CA LYS A 52 -14.26 5.35 -20.10
C LYS A 52 -13.01 5.41 -20.99
N ASN A 53 -12.65 6.63 -21.36
CA ASN A 53 -11.37 6.97 -21.98
C ASN A 53 -10.34 7.24 -20.89
N ILE A 54 -9.40 6.31 -20.73
CA ILE A 54 -8.44 6.32 -19.64
C ILE A 54 -7.03 6.60 -20.16
N LEU A 55 -6.39 7.61 -19.58
CA LEU A 55 -4.98 7.91 -19.78
C LEU A 55 -4.14 7.29 -18.67
N VAL A 56 -3.13 6.51 -19.02
CA VAL A 56 -2.13 6.01 -18.08
C VAL A 56 -0.80 6.71 -18.35
N MET A 57 -0.38 7.58 -17.44
CA MET A 57 0.93 8.24 -17.54
C MET A 57 2.02 7.25 -17.13
N GLY A 58 2.71 6.68 -18.11
CA GLY A 58 3.56 5.50 -17.93
C GLY A 58 2.88 4.25 -18.49
N GLY A 59 2.87 3.16 -17.71
CA GLY A 59 2.16 1.93 -18.07
C GLY A 59 3.04 0.81 -18.62
N THR A 60 4.21 1.10 -19.17
CA THR A 60 5.06 0.07 -19.82
C THR A 60 5.96 -0.70 -18.87
N ARG A 61 5.93 -0.39 -17.56
CA ARG A 61 6.75 -1.07 -16.55
C ARG A 61 5.95 -1.42 -15.31
N PHE A 62 6.29 -2.57 -14.74
CA PHE A 62 5.84 -3.06 -13.43
C PHE A 62 4.32 -2.91 -13.24
N ILE A 63 3.86 -2.16 -12.23
CA ILE A 63 2.42 -1.98 -11.92
C ILE A 63 1.60 -1.52 -13.12
N GLY A 64 2.16 -0.64 -13.95
CA GLY A 64 1.46 -0.12 -15.12
C GLY A 64 1.08 -1.20 -16.15
N VAL A 65 1.88 -2.26 -16.23
CA VAL A 65 1.69 -3.38 -17.17
C VAL A 65 0.49 -4.22 -16.75
N PHE A 66 0.28 -4.38 -15.44
CA PHE A 66 -0.88 -5.08 -14.88
C PHE A 66 -2.13 -4.20 -14.86
N LEU A 67 -1.98 -2.93 -14.50
CA LEU A 67 -3.09 -1.96 -14.47
C LEU A 67 -3.74 -1.82 -15.84
N SER A 68 -2.95 -1.60 -16.89
CA SER A 68 -3.47 -1.42 -18.25
C SER A 68 -4.25 -2.64 -18.74
N ARG A 69 -3.81 -3.86 -18.41
CA ARG A 69 -4.55 -5.09 -18.72
C ARG A 69 -5.89 -5.17 -18.02
N LEU A 70 -5.92 -4.83 -16.72
CA LEU A 70 -7.15 -4.85 -15.95
C LEU A 70 -8.18 -3.89 -16.55
N LEU A 71 -7.75 -2.66 -16.85
CA LEU A 71 -8.62 -1.63 -17.45
C LEU A 71 -9.14 -2.03 -18.84
N VAL A 72 -8.29 -2.62 -19.69
CA VAL A 72 -8.71 -3.14 -21.00
C VAL A 72 -9.70 -4.30 -20.85
N LYS A 73 -9.46 -5.20 -19.90
CA LYS A 73 -10.35 -6.34 -19.60
C LYS A 73 -11.70 -5.89 -19.05
N GLU A 74 -11.73 -4.77 -18.32
CA GLU A 74 -12.96 -4.11 -17.86
C GLU A 74 -13.71 -3.37 -18.99
N GLY A 75 -13.15 -3.33 -20.21
CA GLY A 75 -13.80 -2.76 -21.39
C GLY A 75 -13.57 -1.26 -21.59
N HIS A 76 -12.57 -0.68 -20.92
CA HIS A 76 -12.21 0.73 -21.08
C HIS A 76 -11.27 0.96 -22.27
N GLN A 77 -11.33 2.16 -22.84
CA GLN A 77 -10.37 2.60 -23.86
C GLN A 77 -9.14 3.16 -23.18
N VAL A 78 -8.02 2.43 -23.24
CA VAL A 78 -6.81 2.77 -22.50
C VAL A 78 -5.74 3.32 -23.44
N THR A 79 -5.23 4.51 -23.13
CA THR A 79 -4.03 5.08 -23.77
C THR A 79 -2.86 5.11 -22.80
N LEU A 80 -1.73 4.53 -23.20
CA LEU A 80 -0.46 4.70 -22.50
C LEU A 80 0.25 5.94 -23.00
N PHE A 81 0.65 6.84 -22.10
CA PHE A 81 1.54 7.97 -22.43
C PHE A 81 2.97 7.64 -22.01
N THR A 82 3.86 7.41 -22.97
CA THR A 82 5.28 7.12 -22.67
C THR A 82 6.24 7.66 -23.72
N ARG A 83 7.51 7.83 -23.33
CA ARG A 83 8.61 8.21 -24.24
C ARG A 83 8.93 7.16 -25.33
N GLY A 84 8.36 5.96 -25.24
CA GLY A 84 8.64 4.86 -26.19
C GLY A 84 10.05 4.26 -26.09
N LYS A 85 10.71 4.37 -24.92
CA LYS A 85 12.04 3.76 -24.67
C LYS A 85 11.97 2.25 -24.39
N ALA A 86 10.81 1.76 -23.99
CA ALA A 86 10.54 0.35 -23.72
C ALA A 86 9.45 -0.14 -24.67
N PRO A 87 9.36 -1.45 -24.92
CA PRO A 87 8.22 -2.03 -25.62
C PRO A 87 6.90 -1.58 -24.98
N ILE A 88 5.93 -1.20 -25.81
CA ILE A 88 4.63 -0.71 -25.35
C ILE A 88 3.83 -1.86 -24.74
N THR A 89 3.88 -3.01 -25.41
CA THR A 89 3.27 -4.25 -24.97
C THR A 89 4.35 -5.32 -24.83
N GLN A 90 4.17 -6.19 -23.86
CA GLN A 90 4.99 -7.38 -23.64
C GLN A 90 4.07 -8.45 -23.08
N GLN A 91 4.24 -9.70 -23.51
CA GLN A 91 3.47 -10.81 -22.96
C GLN A 91 3.94 -11.10 -21.54
N LEU A 92 3.00 -11.28 -20.61
CA LEU A 92 3.34 -11.61 -19.23
C LEU A 92 3.57 -13.13 -19.06
N PRO A 93 4.42 -13.55 -18.11
CA PRO A 93 4.53 -14.96 -17.75
C PRO A 93 3.18 -15.52 -17.31
N GLY A 94 2.72 -16.57 -17.99
CA GLY A 94 1.44 -17.23 -17.72
C GLY A 94 0.23 -16.61 -18.42
N GLU A 95 0.42 -15.57 -19.24
CA GLU A 95 -0.61 -15.00 -20.10
C GLU A 95 -0.73 -15.81 -21.39
N SER A 96 -1.95 -16.21 -21.76
CA SER A 96 -2.19 -16.93 -23.02
C SER A 96 -2.02 -16.00 -24.23
N ASP A 97 -1.72 -16.58 -25.40
CA ASP A 97 -1.55 -15.82 -26.64
C ASP A 97 -2.82 -15.04 -27.02
N ALA A 98 -3.99 -15.61 -26.72
CA ALA A 98 -5.28 -14.97 -26.96
C ALA A 98 -5.49 -13.74 -26.07
N GLU A 99 -5.18 -13.83 -24.77
CA GLU A 99 -5.26 -12.69 -23.84
C GLU A 99 -4.30 -11.58 -24.23
N TYR A 100 -3.08 -11.93 -24.64
CA TYR A 100 -2.10 -10.97 -25.10
C TYR A 100 -2.52 -10.30 -26.42
N ALA A 101 -3.05 -11.06 -27.38
CA ALA A 101 -3.57 -10.52 -28.63
C ALA A 101 -4.75 -9.56 -28.41
N GLU A 102 -5.65 -9.89 -27.49
CA GLU A 102 -6.76 -9.03 -27.10
C GLU A 102 -6.26 -7.72 -26.46
N PHE A 103 -5.33 -7.82 -25.51
CA PHE A 103 -4.75 -6.64 -24.87
C PHE A 103 -4.01 -5.74 -25.87
N SER A 104 -3.13 -6.33 -26.68
CA SER A 104 -2.27 -5.59 -27.61
C SER A 104 -3.02 -4.94 -28.76
N SER A 105 -4.16 -5.50 -29.17
CA SER A 105 -5.02 -4.89 -30.20
C SER A 105 -5.85 -3.71 -29.70
N LYS A 106 -6.17 -3.66 -28.40
CA LYS A 106 -7.02 -2.63 -27.79
C LYS A 106 -6.24 -1.45 -27.19
N ILE A 107 -4.99 -1.69 -26.77
CA ILE A 107 -4.19 -0.67 -26.10
C ILE A 107 -3.72 0.41 -27.10
N GLN A 108 -3.93 1.67 -26.75
CA GLN A 108 -3.43 2.81 -27.52
C GLN A 108 -2.14 3.33 -26.93
N HIS A 109 -1.31 3.96 -27.76
CA HIS A 109 -0.07 4.60 -27.32
C HIS A 109 0.00 6.04 -27.80
N LEU A 110 0.33 6.94 -26.88
CA LEU A 110 0.70 8.31 -27.15
C LEU A 110 2.19 8.47 -26.79
N LYS A 111 3.01 8.65 -27.82
CA LYS A 111 4.45 8.87 -27.65
C LYS A 111 4.71 10.33 -27.29
N GLY A 112 5.29 10.58 -26.13
CA GLY A 112 5.64 11.93 -25.68
C GLY A 112 6.57 11.90 -24.47
N ASP A 113 7.24 13.03 -24.23
CA ASP A 113 7.93 13.28 -22.98
C ASP A 113 7.02 14.12 -22.07
N ARG A 114 6.91 13.73 -20.80
CA ARG A 114 6.10 14.47 -19.83
C ARG A 114 6.68 15.84 -19.50
N MET A 115 7.97 16.02 -19.77
CA MET A 115 8.68 17.30 -19.58
C MET A 115 8.43 18.28 -20.72
N ASP A 116 7.83 17.83 -21.83
CA ASP A 116 7.39 18.70 -22.91
C ASP A 116 5.95 19.16 -22.62
N PHE A 117 5.84 20.23 -21.81
CA PHE A 117 4.56 20.69 -21.28
C PHE A 117 3.60 21.16 -22.37
N GLU A 118 4.11 21.81 -23.42
CA GLU A 118 3.31 22.25 -24.56
C GLU A 118 2.76 21.05 -25.34
N PHE A 119 3.61 20.05 -25.61
CA PHE A 119 3.16 18.83 -26.26
C PHE A 119 2.13 18.07 -25.43
N VAL A 120 2.37 17.91 -24.13
CA VAL A 120 1.42 17.27 -23.21
C VAL A 120 0.09 18.02 -23.27
N LYS A 121 0.10 19.34 -23.13
CA LYS A 121 -1.13 20.13 -23.12
C LYS A 121 -1.90 20.01 -24.43
N ALA A 122 -1.24 20.18 -25.57
CA ALA A 122 -1.87 20.10 -26.89
C ALA A 122 -2.38 18.68 -27.21
N SER A 123 -1.58 17.65 -26.94
CA SER A 123 -1.93 16.26 -27.28
C SER A 123 -3.05 15.69 -26.42
N LEU A 124 -3.11 16.05 -25.14
CA LEU A 124 -4.16 15.59 -24.23
C LEU A 124 -5.47 16.34 -24.48
N ALA A 125 -5.43 17.66 -24.70
CA ALA A 125 -6.62 18.44 -25.02
C ALA A 125 -7.29 18.00 -26.33
N ALA A 126 -6.50 17.58 -27.33
CA ALA A 126 -7.02 17.10 -28.60
C ALA A 126 -7.72 15.72 -28.51
N LYS A 127 -7.29 14.87 -27.57
CA LYS A 127 -7.85 13.51 -27.43
C LYS A 127 -9.02 13.46 -26.43
N GLY A 128 -8.91 14.19 -25.32
CA GLY A 128 -9.84 14.11 -24.19
C GLY A 128 -9.74 12.79 -23.43
N TYR A 129 -9.86 12.85 -22.11
CA TYR A 129 -9.83 11.68 -21.23
C TYR A 129 -10.73 11.90 -20.02
N ASP A 130 -11.42 10.85 -19.59
CA ASP A 130 -12.33 10.89 -18.44
C ASP A 130 -11.56 10.62 -17.14
N VAL A 131 -10.56 9.73 -17.19
CA VAL A 131 -9.78 9.32 -16.02
C VAL A 131 -8.30 9.30 -16.35
N VAL A 132 -7.48 9.82 -15.43
CA VAL A 132 -6.01 9.76 -15.51
C VAL A 132 -5.46 8.90 -14.39
N TYR A 133 -4.65 7.90 -14.72
CA TYR A 133 -3.78 7.19 -13.79
C TYR A 133 -2.35 7.72 -13.93
N ASP A 134 -1.90 8.58 -13.02
CA ASP A 134 -0.50 9.01 -12.96
C ASP A 134 0.30 8.14 -11.99
N ILE A 135 0.87 7.07 -12.54
CA ILE A 135 1.72 6.12 -11.81
C ILE A 135 3.19 6.57 -11.76
N ASN A 136 3.58 7.57 -12.54
CA ASN A 136 4.99 7.96 -12.73
C ASN A 136 5.32 9.33 -12.15
N GLY A 137 4.33 10.14 -11.79
CA GLY A 137 4.48 11.51 -11.29
C GLY A 137 5.45 11.65 -10.13
N ARG A 138 6.29 12.68 -10.22
CA ARG A 138 7.30 12.99 -9.20
C ARG A 138 7.14 14.38 -8.63
N GLU A 139 6.85 15.35 -9.49
CA GLU A 139 6.81 16.77 -9.13
C GLU A 139 5.49 17.40 -9.55
N ALA A 140 5.05 18.42 -8.82
CA ALA A 140 3.79 19.13 -9.10
C ALA A 140 3.77 19.77 -10.50
N ALA A 141 4.89 20.37 -10.91
CA ALA A 141 5.03 21.00 -12.23
C ALA A 141 4.79 20.04 -13.41
N GLU A 142 5.03 18.73 -13.21
CA GLU A 142 4.77 17.73 -14.24
C GLU A 142 3.28 17.39 -14.42
N VAL A 143 2.44 17.78 -13.46
CA VAL A 143 0.99 17.48 -13.42
C VAL A 143 0.16 18.66 -13.89
N GLU A 144 0.63 19.88 -13.68
CA GLU A 144 0.01 21.12 -14.18
C GLU A 144 -0.45 21.06 -15.65
N PRO A 145 0.40 20.68 -16.63
CA PRO A 145 -0.03 20.63 -18.03
C PRO A 145 -1.10 19.56 -18.30
N ILE A 146 -1.19 18.52 -17.48
CA ILE A 146 -2.19 17.45 -17.62
C ILE A 146 -3.55 17.94 -17.17
N ILE A 147 -3.62 18.57 -15.98
CA ILE A 147 -4.88 19.10 -15.44
C ILE A 147 -5.36 20.34 -16.21
N ASP A 148 -4.44 21.13 -16.76
CA ASP A 148 -4.78 22.26 -17.64
C ASP A 148 -5.38 21.80 -18.97
N ALA A 149 -4.96 20.64 -19.48
CA ALA A 149 -5.45 20.09 -20.74
C ALA A 149 -6.79 19.37 -20.62
N LEU A 150 -7.15 18.94 -19.40
CA LEU A 150 -8.30 18.10 -19.11
C LEU A 150 -9.17 18.75 -18.02
N PRO A 151 -9.89 19.85 -18.32
CA PRO A 151 -10.70 20.56 -17.34
C PRO A 151 -11.90 19.74 -16.84
N ASP A 152 -12.45 18.87 -17.68
CA ASP A 152 -13.64 18.05 -17.39
C ASP A 152 -13.29 16.65 -16.87
N LEU A 153 -12.10 16.49 -16.27
CA LEU A 153 -11.62 15.20 -15.80
C LEU A 153 -12.51 14.67 -14.66
N GLU A 154 -13.07 13.47 -14.83
CA GLU A 154 -13.92 12.85 -13.82
C GLU A 154 -13.11 12.39 -12.61
N GLN A 155 -11.91 11.83 -12.84
CA GLN A 155 -11.06 11.34 -11.76
C GLN A 155 -9.56 11.37 -12.12
N TYR A 156 -8.75 11.89 -11.19
CA TYR A 156 -7.29 11.80 -11.23
C TYR A 156 -6.78 10.82 -10.16
N ILE A 157 -6.13 9.74 -10.55
CA ILE A 157 -5.58 8.72 -9.65
C ILE A 157 -4.07 8.87 -9.61
N TYR A 158 -3.54 9.30 -8.48
CA TYR A 158 -2.13 9.61 -8.30
C TYR A 158 -1.42 8.55 -7.47
N CYS A 159 -0.31 8.01 -8.00
CA CYS A 159 0.55 7.09 -7.24
C CYS A 159 1.61 7.87 -6.46
N SER A 160 1.29 8.15 -5.20
CA SER A 160 2.19 8.79 -4.25
C SER A 160 3.15 7.77 -3.61
N SER A 161 3.50 7.89 -2.33
CA SER A 161 4.33 6.91 -1.61
C SER A 161 4.08 6.98 -0.11
N ALA A 162 4.14 5.86 0.59
CA ALA A 162 4.16 5.87 2.06
C ALA A 162 5.42 6.51 2.64
N GLY A 163 6.48 6.69 1.84
CA GLY A 163 7.69 7.40 2.25
C GLY A 163 7.50 8.91 2.44
N VAL A 164 6.28 9.42 2.25
CA VAL A 164 5.93 10.80 2.58
C VAL A 164 5.60 11.00 4.05
N TYR A 165 5.26 9.95 4.80
CA TYR A 165 4.93 10.07 6.22
C TYR A 165 6.18 10.36 7.05
N LEU A 166 6.00 11.14 8.10
CA LEU A 166 7.01 11.35 9.12
C LEU A 166 7.25 10.04 9.87
N LYS A 167 8.52 9.73 10.14
CA LYS A 167 8.89 8.54 10.90
C LYS A 167 8.17 8.55 12.25
N SER A 168 7.43 7.48 12.52
CA SER A 168 6.66 7.29 13.74
C SER A 168 6.90 5.88 14.30
N ASP A 169 6.92 5.77 15.62
CA ASP A 169 6.93 4.48 16.32
C ASP A 169 5.51 3.91 16.50
N LEU A 170 4.48 4.73 16.23
CA LEU A 170 3.08 4.33 16.25
C LEU A 170 2.68 3.83 14.85
N LEU A 171 2.48 2.51 14.75
CA LEU A 171 2.05 1.81 13.54
C LEU A 171 0.70 1.12 13.78
N PRO A 172 -0.13 0.91 12.73
CA PRO A 172 0.08 1.30 11.33
C PRO A 172 -0.16 2.79 11.09
N HIS A 173 0.44 3.31 10.02
CA HIS A 173 0.13 4.66 9.56
C HIS A 173 -1.32 4.77 9.07
N CYS A 174 -1.90 5.96 9.21
CA CYS A 174 -3.14 6.36 8.56
C CYS A 174 -2.94 7.62 7.71
N GLU A 175 -3.87 7.91 6.80
CA GLU A 175 -3.78 9.01 5.84
C GLU A 175 -3.72 10.39 6.50
N ALA A 176 -4.21 10.49 7.74
CA ALA A 176 -4.19 11.69 8.56
C ALA A 176 -2.88 11.91 9.33
N ASP A 177 -1.95 10.96 9.28
CA ASP A 177 -0.67 11.09 9.98
C ASP A 177 0.18 12.21 9.39
N ALA A 178 1.04 12.78 10.24
CA ALA A 178 1.97 13.82 9.84
C ALA A 178 2.89 13.35 8.70
N VAL A 179 3.06 14.21 7.71
CA VAL A 179 3.98 14.02 6.59
C VAL A 179 5.32 14.67 6.88
N ASP A 180 6.40 14.15 6.28
CA ASP A 180 7.75 14.71 6.40
C ASP A 180 8.02 15.71 5.27
N PRO A 181 8.11 17.03 5.56
CA PRO A 181 8.42 18.04 4.55
C PRO A 181 9.82 17.89 3.94
N LYS A 182 10.73 17.18 4.62
CA LYS A 182 12.09 16.90 4.14
C LYS A 182 12.21 15.53 3.48
N SER A 183 11.08 14.85 3.26
CA SER A 183 11.06 13.56 2.58
C SER A 183 11.71 13.65 1.19
N ARG A 184 12.43 12.59 0.80
CA ARG A 184 12.87 12.39 -0.59
C ARG A 184 11.71 12.35 -1.60
N HIS A 185 10.49 12.20 -1.11
CA HIS A 185 9.24 12.17 -1.87
C HIS A 185 8.43 13.46 -1.75
N LYS A 186 9.01 14.57 -1.26
CA LYS A 186 8.30 15.84 -1.08
C LYS A 186 7.57 16.33 -2.33
N GLY A 187 8.13 16.12 -3.53
CA GLY A 187 7.48 16.49 -4.80
C GLY A 187 6.11 15.83 -4.97
N LYS A 188 5.94 14.61 -4.45
CA LYS A 188 4.66 13.90 -4.45
C LYS A 188 3.64 14.54 -3.51
N LEU A 189 4.07 15.03 -2.35
CA LEU A 189 3.21 15.78 -1.43
C LEU A 189 2.79 17.13 -2.03
N GLU A 190 3.73 17.80 -2.71
CA GLU A 190 3.46 19.04 -3.44
C GLU A 190 2.44 18.79 -4.56
N THR A 191 2.55 17.66 -5.30
CA THR A 191 1.53 17.26 -6.28
C THR A 191 0.16 17.03 -5.65
N GLU A 192 0.07 16.32 -4.52
CA GLU A 192 -1.20 16.11 -3.81
C GLU A 192 -1.83 17.44 -3.35
N SER A 193 -0.99 18.36 -2.87
CA SER A 193 -1.41 19.71 -2.46
C SER A 193 -1.91 20.52 -3.65
N LEU A 194 -1.22 20.44 -4.80
CA LEU A 194 -1.62 21.07 -6.06
C LEU A 194 -2.98 20.55 -6.54
N LEU A 195 -3.17 19.23 -6.60
CA LEU A 195 -4.42 18.61 -7.03
C LEU A 195 -5.60 19.06 -6.16
N THR A 196 -5.38 19.14 -4.84
CA THR A 196 -6.36 19.66 -3.88
C THR A 196 -6.65 21.14 -4.11
N ALA A 197 -5.62 21.98 -4.25
CA ALA A 197 -5.76 23.41 -4.45
C ALA A 197 -6.46 23.77 -5.77
N ARG A 198 -6.28 22.94 -6.80
CA ARG A 198 -6.92 23.09 -8.12
C ARG A 198 -8.34 22.53 -8.16
N GLY A 199 -8.85 21.94 -7.07
CA GLY A 199 -10.20 21.41 -6.99
C GLY A 199 -10.47 20.21 -7.91
N VAL A 200 -9.42 19.50 -8.34
CA VAL A 200 -9.53 18.31 -9.18
C VAL A 200 -10.19 17.20 -8.36
N ASN A 201 -11.08 16.39 -8.94
CA ASN A 201 -11.51 15.18 -8.26
C ASN A 201 -10.39 14.13 -8.31
N TRP A 202 -9.72 13.88 -7.18
CA TRP A 202 -8.49 13.10 -7.16
C TRP A 202 -8.43 12.07 -6.03
N THR A 203 -7.62 11.02 -6.22
CA THR A 203 -7.35 9.98 -5.22
C THR A 203 -5.85 9.70 -5.15
N SER A 204 -5.27 9.70 -3.95
CA SER A 204 -3.88 9.27 -3.73
C SER A 204 -3.81 7.78 -3.37
N ILE A 205 -2.86 7.07 -3.95
CA ILE A 205 -2.42 5.76 -3.47
C ILE A 205 -0.99 5.90 -2.95
N ARG A 206 -0.76 5.63 -1.66
CA ARG A 206 0.57 5.75 -1.01
C ARG A 206 1.16 4.37 -0.68
N PRO A 207 1.70 3.63 -1.67
CA PRO A 207 2.26 2.31 -1.43
C PRO A 207 3.58 2.37 -0.65
N VAL A 208 3.86 1.33 0.13
CA VAL A 208 5.13 1.17 0.88
C VAL A 208 6.20 0.54 -0.02
N TYR A 209 6.05 -0.75 -0.31
CA TYR A 209 6.88 -1.50 -1.26
C TYR A 209 5.95 -2.34 -2.12
N ILE A 210 6.10 -2.22 -3.43
CA ILE A 210 5.39 -3.06 -4.39
C ILE A 210 6.42 -4.05 -4.93
N TYR A 211 6.08 -5.33 -4.87
CA TYR A 211 6.90 -6.44 -5.34
C TYR A 211 6.07 -7.34 -6.25
N GLY A 212 6.74 -8.09 -7.12
CA GLY A 212 6.07 -9.01 -8.05
C GLY A 212 6.84 -9.17 -9.36
N PRO A 213 6.31 -9.96 -10.30
CA PRO A 213 6.93 -10.15 -11.60
C PRO A 213 7.20 -8.81 -12.29
N HIS A 214 8.35 -8.69 -12.96
CA HIS A 214 8.82 -7.47 -13.62
C HIS A 214 9.10 -6.28 -12.67
N ASN A 215 9.32 -6.53 -11.38
CA ASN A 215 9.94 -5.51 -10.55
C ASN A 215 11.36 -5.24 -11.08
N TYR A 216 11.63 -3.99 -11.40
CA TYR A 216 12.93 -3.56 -11.94
C TYR A 216 13.93 -3.24 -10.85
N ASN A 217 13.50 -3.15 -9.60
CA ASN A 217 14.37 -2.98 -8.46
C ASN A 217 14.57 -4.35 -7.80
N PRO A 218 15.75 -4.97 -7.86
CA PRO A 218 15.97 -6.37 -7.49
C PRO A 218 16.07 -6.57 -5.97
N VAL A 219 15.19 -5.92 -5.20
CA VAL A 219 15.20 -5.98 -3.72
C VAL A 219 14.79 -7.37 -3.27
N GLU A 220 13.67 -7.88 -3.76
CA GLU A 220 13.20 -9.23 -3.47
C GLU A 220 14.07 -10.31 -4.13
N GLU A 221 14.52 -10.07 -5.37
CA GLU A 221 15.35 -11.00 -6.13
C GLU A 221 16.66 -11.30 -5.39
N TRP A 222 17.24 -10.30 -4.73
CA TRP A 222 18.44 -10.47 -3.91
C TRP A 222 18.27 -11.55 -2.83
N PHE A 223 17.12 -11.59 -2.15
CA PHE A 223 16.83 -12.61 -1.15
C PHE A 223 16.69 -14.00 -1.80
N PHE A 224 15.96 -14.09 -2.91
CA PHE A 224 15.78 -15.36 -3.63
C PHE A 224 17.10 -15.90 -4.19
N HIS A 225 17.99 -15.04 -4.69
CA HIS A 225 19.33 -15.41 -5.14
C HIS A 225 20.24 -15.90 -4.01
N ARG A 226 20.08 -15.38 -2.77
CA ARG A 226 20.82 -15.91 -1.61
C ARG A 226 20.29 -17.29 -1.19
N LEU A 227 18.97 -17.44 -1.10
CA LEU A 227 18.34 -18.72 -0.77
C LEU A 227 18.71 -19.82 -1.77
N LYS A 228 18.61 -19.54 -3.07
CA LYS A 228 18.97 -20.49 -4.12
C LYS A 228 20.44 -20.90 -4.08
N ALA A 229 21.32 -19.98 -3.68
CA ALA A 229 22.76 -20.23 -3.56
C ALA A 229 23.18 -20.77 -2.17
N GLY A 230 22.23 -21.08 -1.28
CA GLY A 230 22.55 -21.54 0.08
C GLY A 230 23.30 -20.52 0.94
N ARG A 231 23.26 -19.22 0.59
CA ARG A 231 23.96 -18.16 1.32
C ARG A 231 23.10 -17.64 2.47
N PRO A 232 23.69 -17.30 3.63
CA PRO A 232 22.95 -16.75 4.76
C PRO A 232 22.30 -15.41 4.39
N ILE A 233 21.13 -15.10 4.92
CA ILE A 233 20.48 -13.79 4.75
C ILE A 233 20.82 -12.94 5.98
N PRO A 234 21.53 -11.80 5.84
CA PRO A 234 21.72 -10.87 6.94
C PRO A 234 20.37 -10.26 7.30
N ILE A 235 20.01 -10.38 8.58
CA ILE A 235 18.82 -9.76 9.15
C ILE A 235 19.31 -8.55 9.95
N PRO A 236 18.84 -7.32 9.65
CA PRO A 236 19.17 -6.15 10.44
C PRO A 236 18.80 -6.38 11.92
N GLY A 237 19.70 -6.00 12.83
CA GLY A 237 19.66 -6.40 14.24
C GLY A 237 18.58 -5.74 15.09
N GLU A 238 17.96 -4.65 14.65
CA GLU A 238 16.95 -3.94 15.42
C GLU A 238 15.53 -4.38 15.05
N PRO A 239 14.65 -4.70 16.01
CA PRO A 239 13.25 -5.06 15.76
C PRO A 239 12.44 -4.02 14.97
N ALA A 240 12.87 -2.75 15.01
CA ALA A 240 12.30 -1.64 14.25
C ALA A 240 12.65 -1.68 12.75
N ASP A 241 13.74 -2.35 12.37
CA ASP A 241 14.15 -2.53 10.97
C ASP A 241 13.40 -3.70 10.29
N LEU A 242 12.65 -4.48 11.06
CA LEU A 242 11.90 -5.66 10.61
C LEU A 242 10.46 -5.34 10.16
N GLN A 243 10.09 -4.07 9.97
CA GLN A 243 8.73 -3.68 9.56
C GLN A 243 8.27 -4.43 8.29
N HIS A 244 9.20 -4.72 7.36
CA HIS A 244 8.95 -5.51 6.17
C HIS A 244 8.71 -7.02 6.45
N LEU A 245 9.49 -7.60 7.36
CA LEU A 245 9.43 -9.04 7.67
C LEU A 245 8.19 -9.42 8.49
N ARG A 246 7.62 -8.50 9.30
CA ARG A 246 6.42 -8.80 10.10
C ARG A 246 5.17 -9.09 9.25
N GLY A 247 5.07 -8.51 8.04
CA GLY A 247 4.02 -8.84 7.07
C GLY A 247 4.25 -10.18 6.36
N GLN A 248 5.49 -10.45 5.95
CA GLN A 248 5.87 -11.67 5.21
C GLN A 248 5.90 -12.94 6.08
N VAL A 249 6.34 -12.84 7.34
CA VAL A 249 6.52 -14.01 8.22
C VAL A 249 5.20 -14.55 8.79
N ARG A 250 4.11 -13.76 8.82
CA ARG A 250 2.79 -14.29 9.21
C ARG A 250 2.22 -15.29 8.20
N HIS A 251 2.62 -15.22 6.93
CA HIS A 251 2.17 -16.16 5.89
C HIS A 251 3.04 -17.43 5.81
N LEU A 252 4.29 -17.36 6.29
CA LEU A 252 5.22 -18.50 6.30
C LEU A 252 5.15 -19.34 7.58
N ARG A 253 4.41 -18.91 8.60
CA ARG A 253 4.25 -19.66 9.85
C ARG A 253 3.08 -20.65 9.78
N ARG A 254 3.17 -21.65 8.90
CA ARG A 254 2.53 -22.94 9.17
C ARG A 254 3.44 -23.71 10.15
N PRO A 255 2.94 -24.18 11.30
CA PRO A 255 3.78 -24.93 12.23
C PRO A 255 4.12 -26.28 11.60
N ARG A 256 5.37 -26.47 11.18
CA ARG A 256 5.94 -27.82 11.13
C ARG A 256 6.23 -28.23 12.56
N THR A 257 5.36 -29.07 13.10
CA THR A 257 5.63 -29.84 14.31
C THR A 257 6.91 -30.65 14.11
N GLY A 258 7.86 -30.44 15.01
CA GLY A 258 8.99 -31.33 15.26
C GLY A 258 10.25 -31.00 14.49
N VAL A 259 11.22 -30.36 15.14
CA VAL A 259 12.61 -30.83 15.21
C VAL A 259 13.21 -30.43 16.57
N ARG A 260 14.02 -31.34 17.07
CA ARG A 260 14.64 -31.49 18.38
C ARG A 260 15.68 -30.42 18.70
N GLU A 261 15.90 -30.27 19.99
CA GLU A 261 17.00 -29.54 20.62
C GLU A 261 18.38 -29.99 20.12
N GLY A 262 19.31 -29.05 20.11
CA GLY A 262 20.73 -29.32 20.30
C GLY A 262 21.62 -29.00 19.11
N TRP A 263 22.18 -27.78 19.09
CA TRP A 263 23.48 -27.51 18.46
C TRP A 263 24.29 -26.56 19.36
N ARG A 264 25.32 -27.12 20.02
CA ARG A 264 26.48 -26.38 20.53
C ARG A 264 27.45 -26.20 19.35
N VAL A 265 28.03 -25.02 19.27
CA VAL A 265 29.02 -24.61 18.26
C VAL A 265 30.41 -25.09 18.71
N PRO A 266 31.25 -25.66 17.84
CA PRO A 266 32.70 -25.65 18.00
C PRO A 266 33.31 -24.30 17.60
#